data_AF-A0A672IIS9-F1
#
_entry.id   AF-A0A672IIS9-F1
#
_cell.length_a   1.000
_cell.length_b   1.000
_cell.length_c   1.000
_cell.angle_alpha   90.00
_cell.angle_beta   90.00
_cell.angle_gamma   90.00
#
_symmetry.space_group_name_H-M   'P 1'
#
loop_
_entity.id
_entity.type
_entity.pdbx_description
1 polymer ?
#
loop_
_entity_poly.entity_id
_entity_poly.type
_entity_poly.pdbx_seq_one_letter_code
_entity_poly.pdbx_strand_id
1 'polypeptide(L)'
;RETRAPRRGPGPGPGPGPGPGRRCSRTNGWSWPPHPLQLLAWLLYVFFAVAGFGVFVPLLPAHWIPAGYICTGVTFSAHLLVHVLAVSVDPADRNVRLKADRGPPPAFDRTRRAHVIENCHCFLCQVDVGSKSKHC
;
A
#
# COMPACT_ATOMS: atom_id res chain seq x y z
N ARG A 1 -6.61 36.81 -59.03
CA ARG A 1 -5.64 36.00 -58.27
C ARG A 1 -6.33 35.58 -56.97
N GLU A 2 -7.15 34.53 -57.05
CA GLU A 2 -7.94 34.02 -55.91
C GLU A 2 -7.04 33.17 -55.00
N THR A 3 -6.81 33.63 -53.79
CA THR A 3 -6.10 32.87 -52.75
C THR A 3 -7.09 32.03 -51.97
N ARG A 4 -7.12 30.73 -52.29
CA ARG A 4 -7.91 29.69 -51.61
C ARG A 4 -7.31 29.40 -50.23
N ALA A 5 -8.12 29.56 -49.17
CA ALA A 5 -7.74 29.21 -47.80
C ALA A 5 -7.55 27.69 -47.62
N PRO A 6 -6.67 27.23 -46.71
CA PRO A 6 -6.46 25.80 -46.45
C PRO A 6 -7.63 25.18 -45.69
N ARG A 7 -8.13 24.04 -46.18
CA ARG A 7 -9.14 23.22 -45.51
C ARG A 7 -8.57 22.68 -44.19
N ARG A 8 -9.21 23.01 -43.06
CA ARG A 8 -8.96 22.34 -41.78
C ARG A 8 -9.43 20.88 -41.89
N GLY A 9 -8.53 19.94 -41.60
CA GLY A 9 -8.88 18.53 -41.45
C GLY A 9 -9.78 18.30 -40.22
N PRO A 10 -10.41 17.12 -40.10
CA PRO A 10 -11.27 16.80 -38.96
C PRO A 10 -10.44 16.83 -37.68
N GLY A 11 -10.92 17.57 -36.67
CA GLY A 11 -10.30 17.55 -35.34
C GLY A 11 -10.37 16.16 -34.71
N PRO A 12 -9.46 15.84 -33.77
CA PRO A 12 -9.53 14.59 -33.03
C PRO A 12 -10.87 14.52 -32.31
N GLY A 13 -11.62 13.43 -32.57
CA GLY A 13 -12.91 13.19 -31.94
C GLY A 13 -12.80 13.16 -30.42
N PRO A 14 -13.92 13.37 -29.70
CA PRO A 14 -13.93 13.33 -28.25
C PRO A 14 -13.45 11.95 -27.79
N GLY A 15 -12.30 11.93 -27.11
CA GLY A 15 -11.78 10.72 -26.48
C GLY A 15 -12.81 10.15 -25.49
N PRO A 16 -12.81 8.83 -25.25
CA PRO A 16 -13.76 8.20 -24.34
C PRO A 16 -13.66 8.87 -22.97
N GLY A 17 -14.81 9.35 -22.48
CA GLY A 17 -14.92 9.97 -21.17
C GLY A 17 -14.44 9.03 -20.06
N PRO A 18 -14.11 9.55 -18.86
CA PRO A 18 -13.61 8.73 -17.77
C PRO A 18 -14.65 7.68 -17.39
N GLY A 19 -14.35 6.42 -17.71
CA GLY A 19 -15.19 5.29 -17.37
C GLY A 19 -15.38 5.14 -15.85
N PRO A 20 -16.43 4.42 -15.42
CA PRO A 20 -16.84 4.35 -14.03
C PRO A 20 -15.76 3.71 -13.16
N GLY A 21 -15.35 4.46 -12.12
CA GLY A 21 -14.67 3.92 -10.95
C GLY A 21 -13.24 3.46 -11.16
N ARG A 22 -12.33 4.41 -11.43
CA ARG A 22 -10.88 4.18 -11.29
C ARG A 22 -10.59 3.73 -9.86
N ARG A 23 -10.50 2.41 -9.64
CA ARG A 23 -10.19 1.83 -8.32
C ARG A 23 -8.83 2.36 -7.90
N CYS A 24 -8.83 3.29 -6.95
CA CYS A 24 -7.59 3.77 -6.36
C CYS A 24 -6.95 2.57 -5.65
N SER A 25 -5.73 2.19 -6.04
CA SER A 25 -4.98 1.16 -5.32
C SER A 25 -4.87 1.59 -3.86
N ARG A 26 -5.18 0.66 -2.93
CA ARG A 26 -5.12 0.92 -1.48
C ARG A 26 -3.76 1.51 -1.11
N THR A 27 -3.77 2.52 -0.25
CA THR A 27 -2.54 3.22 0.17
C THR A 27 -1.84 2.51 1.31
N ASN A 28 -2.60 2.02 2.29
CA ASN A 28 -2.05 1.34 3.45
C ASN A 28 -3.14 0.49 4.15
N GLY A 29 -2.82 -0.05 5.32
CA GLY A 29 -3.77 -0.82 6.13
C GLY A 29 -5.01 -0.02 6.54
N TRP A 30 -4.90 1.30 6.66
CA TRP A 30 -6.03 2.17 7.04
C TRP A 30 -7.01 2.47 5.91
N SER A 31 -6.70 2.04 4.68
CA SER A 31 -7.60 2.22 3.54
C SER A 31 -8.93 1.47 3.76
N TRP A 32 -10.03 2.12 3.38
CA TRP A 32 -11.38 1.56 3.51
C TRP A 32 -11.76 0.72 2.27
N PRO A 33 -12.51 -0.40 2.42
CA PRO A 33 -12.90 -1.05 3.68
C PRO A 33 -11.68 -1.71 4.36
N PRO A 34 -11.62 -1.74 5.70
CA PRO A 34 -10.51 -2.38 6.42
C PRO A 34 -10.49 -3.88 6.12
N HIS A 35 -9.29 -4.45 5.98
CA HIS A 35 -9.16 -5.89 5.74
C HIS A 35 -9.61 -6.67 6.99
N PRO A 36 -10.41 -7.74 6.88
CA PRO A 36 -10.89 -8.51 8.03
C PRO A 36 -9.77 -9.00 8.96
N LEU A 37 -8.64 -9.44 8.39
CA LEU A 37 -7.47 -9.84 9.18
C LEU A 37 -6.88 -8.69 10.01
N GLN A 38 -6.99 -7.44 9.56
CA GLN A 38 -6.53 -6.29 10.34
C GLN A 38 -7.43 -6.07 11.55
N LEU A 39 -8.75 -6.18 11.40
CA LEU A 39 -9.68 -6.13 12.52
C LEU A 39 -9.41 -7.26 13.52
N LEU A 40 -9.21 -8.48 13.03
CA LEU A 40 -8.84 -9.62 13.88
C LEU A 40 -7.53 -9.36 14.63
N ALA A 41 -6.52 -8.79 13.97
CA ALA A 41 -5.26 -8.44 14.62
C ALA A 41 -5.47 -7.46 15.77
N TRP A 42 -6.27 -6.41 15.60
CA TRP A 42 -6.60 -5.46 16.67
C TRP A 42 -7.36 -6.12 17.83
N LEU A 43 -8.31 -7.00 17.53
CA LEU A 43 -9.05 -7.74 18.57
C LEU A 43 -8.13 -8.64 19.39
N LEU A 44 -7.25 -9.39 18.73
CA LEU A 44 -6.24 -10.21 19.39
C LEU A 44 -5.29 -9.34 20.23
N TYR A 45 -4.91 -8.17 19.71
CA TYR A 45 -4.05 -7.22 20.42
C TYR A 45 -4.66 -6.80 21.77
N VAL A 46 -5.94 -6.41 21.76
CA VAL A 46 -6.67 -6.03 22.97
C VAL A 46 -6.83 -7.22 23.91
N PHE A 47 -7.15 -8.40 23.38
CA PHE A 47 -7.25 -9.62 24.18
C PHE A 47 -5.94 -9.92 24.91
N PHE A 48 -4.79 -9.88 24.23
CA PHE A 48 -3.49 -10.11 24.86
C PHE A 48 -3.12 -9.02 25.87
N ALA A 49 -3.51 -7.77 25.64
CA ALA A 49 -3.33 -6.71 26.62
C ALA A 49 -4.08 -7.04 27.93
N VAL A 50 -5.37 -7.37 27.82
CA VAL A 50 -6.22 -7.66 28.99
C VAL A 50 -5.74 -8.92 29.70
N ALA A 51 -5.50 -10.01 28.97
CA ALA A 51 -5.03 -11.26 29.55
C ALA A 51 -3.63 -11.09 30.19
N GLY A 52 -2.71 -10.43 29.48
CA GLY A 52 -1.35 -10.15 29.96
C GLY A 52 -1.32 -9.31 31.22
N PHE A 53 -1.79 -8.07 31.13
CA PHE A 53 -1.65 -7.08 32.21
C PHE A 53 -2.70 -7.23 33.32
N GLY A 54 -3.88 -7.76 33.00
CA GLY A 54 -5.00 -7.89 33.93
C GLY A 54 -5.08 -9.24 34.62
N VAL A 55 -4.49 -10.30 34.05
CA VAL A 55 -4.57 -11.66 34.62
C VAL A 55 -3.18 -12.22 34.88
N PHE A 56 -2.34 -12.35 33.86
CA PHE A 56 -1.06 -13.03 34.01
C PHE A 56 -0.08 -12.26 34.92
N VAL A 57 0.13 -10.96 34.69
CA VAL A 57 1.08 -10.18 35.50
C VAL A 57 0.71 -10.15 37.00
N PRO A 58 -0.56 -9.90 37.39
CA PRO A 58 -0.98 -9.97 38.80
C PRO A 58 -0.82 -11.33 39.48
N LEU A 59 -0.82 -12.42 38.71
CA LEU A 59 -0.65 -13.78 39.23
C LEU A 59 0.82 -14.13 39.52
N LEU A 60 1.79 -13.29 39.12
CA LEU A 60 3.19 -13.51 39.48
C LEU A 60 3.43 -13.32 40.98
N PRO A 61 4.47 -13.96 41.55
CA PRO A 61 4.88 -13.68 42.92
C PRO A 61 5.17 -12.18 43.12
N ALA A 62 4.79 -11.63 44.28
CA ALA A 62 4.76 -10.18 44.53
C ALA A 62 6.05 -9.42 44.15
N HIS A 63 7.21 -10.04 44.33
CA HIS A 63 8.51 -9.44 44.00
C HIS A 63 8.79 -9.36 42.50
N TRP A 64 8.15 -10.21 41.67
CA TRP A 64 8.28 -10.19 40.21
C TRP A 64 7.25 -9.32 39.50
N ILE A 65 6.15 -8.95 40.18
CA ILE A 65 5.07 -8.15 39.58
C ILE A 65 5.60 -6.85 38.92
N PRO A 66 6.47 -6.04 39.58
CA PRO A 66 6.99 -4.83 38.94
C PRO A 66 7.80 -5.12 37.69
N ALA A 67 8.67 -6.13 37.72
CA ALA A 67 9.45 -6.56 36.56
C ALA A 67 8.55 -7.08 35.44
N GLY A 68 7.51 -7.84 35.78
CA GLY A 68 6.50 -8.34 34.85
C GLY A 68 5.80 -7.20 34.11
N TYR A 69 5.35 -6.17 34.84
CA TYR A 69 4.74 -4.98 34.23
C TYR A 69 5.72 -4.21 33.35
N ILE A 70 6.95 -3.98 33.80
CA ILE A 70 7.95 -3.19 33.08
C ILE A 70 8.36 -3.92 31.79
N CYS A 71 8.82 -5.17 31.90
CA CYS A 71 9.32 -5.92 30.75
C CYS A 71 8.21 -6.17 29.72
N THR A 72 7.05 -6.67 30.17
CA THR A 72 5.91 -6.92 29.28
C THR A 72 5.39 -5.61 28.69
N GLY A 73 5.32 -4.54 29.49
CA GLY A 73 4.90 -3.20 29.07
C GLY A 73 5.78 -2.63 27.95
N VAL A 74 7.10 -2.72 28.10
CA VAL A 74 8.06 -2.26 27.09
C VAL A 74 7.93 -3.07 25.81
N THR A 75 7.93 -4.41 25.90
CA THR A 75 7.80 -5.28 24.73
C THR A 75 6.47 -5.04 24.01
N PHE A 76 5.37 -4.95 24.75
CA PHE A 76 4.05 -4.71 24.19
C PHE A 76 3.94 -3.33 23.53
N SER A 77 4.51 -2.29 24.13
CA SER A 77 4.52 -0.95 23.55
C SER A 77 5.36 -0.87 22.27
N ALA A 78 6.55 -1.48 22.28
CA ALA A 78 7.40 -1.56 21.09
C ALA A 78 6.72 -2.35 19.96
N HIS A 79 6.04 -3.45 20.30
CA HIS A 79 5.26 -4.21 19.34
C HIS A 79 4.11 -3.40 18.75
N LEU A 80 3.36 -2.64 19.57
CA LEU A 80 2.31 -1.74 19.11
C LEU A 80 2.84 -0.72 18.11
N LEU A 81 3.97 -0.09 18.43
CA LEU A 81 4.61 0.90 17.59
C LEU A 81 4.94 0.30 16.22
N VAL A 82 5.62 -0.85 16.19
CA VAL A 82 5.97 -1.54 14.95
C VAL A 82 4.73 -1.96 14.17
N HIS A 83 3.68 -2.44 14.85
CA HIS A 83 2.42 -2.81 14.20
C HIS A 83 1.74 -1.60 13.55
N VAL A 84 1.62 -0.48 14.26
CA VAL A 84 1.08 0.78 13.74
C VAL A 84 1.89 1.27 12.55
N LEU A 85 3.22 1.26 12.64
CA LEU A 85 4.08 1.65 11.54
C LEU A 85 3.86 0.75 10.32
N ALA A 86 3.82 -0.58 10.52
CA ALA A 86 3.61 -1.55 9.47
C ALA A 86 2.28 -1.35 8.72
N VAL A 87 1.18 -1.05 9.43
CA VAL A 87 -0.12 -0.77 8.79
C VAL A 87 -0.22 0.64 8.20
N SER A 88 0.69 1.55 8.57
CA SER A 88 0.66 2.95 8.12
C SER A 88 1.53 3.20 6.88
N VAL A 89 2.62 2.45 6.72
CA VAL A 89 3.54 2.57 5.58
C VAL A 89 2.83 2.17 4.28
N ASP A 90 2.95 3.03 3.27
CA ASP A 90 2.50 2.72 1.91
C ASP A 90 3.54 1.84 1.21
N PRO A 91 3.21 0.61 0.81
CA PRO A 91 4.16 -0.29 0.15
C PRO A 91 4.47 0.13 -1.29
N ALA A 92 3.69 1.04 -1.89
CA ALA A 92 3.89 1.43 -3.27
C ALA A 92 5.11 2.36 -3.43
N ASP A 93 5.86 2.12 -4.50
CA ASP A 93 6.92 3.03 -4.92
C ASP A 93 6.35 4.44 -5.17
N ARG A 94 7.09 5.48 -4.73
CA ARG A 94 6.65 6.88 -4.82
C ARG A 94 6.33 7.28 -6.26
N ASN A 95 7.08 6.79 -7.25
CA ASN A 95 6.85 7.13 -8.65
C ASN A 95 5.54 6.52 -9.18
N VAL A 96 5.15 5.34 -8.67
CA VAL A 96 3.84 4.73 -8.97
C VAL A 96 2.70 5.61 -8.43
N ARG A 97 2.87 6.21 -7.25
CA ARG A 97 1.88 7.14 -6.66
C ARG A 97 1.79 8.47 -7.40
N LEU A 98 2.92 8.98 -7.90
CA LEU A 98 3.00 10.24 -8.65
C LEU A 98 2.48 10.14 -10.09
N LYS A 99 2.34 8.93 -10.63
CA LYS A 99 1.87 8.73 -12.00
C LYS A 99 0.41 9.21 -12.18
N ALA A 100 0.22 10.26 -12.98
CA ALA A 100 -1.09 10.80 -13.31
C ALA A 100 -1.88 9.87 -14.25
N ASP A 101 -1.19 9.25 -15.21
CA ASP A 101 -1.79 8.34 -16.17
C ASP A 101 -1.84 6.89 -15.64
N ARG A 102 -2.95 6.56 -14.99
CA ARG A 102 -3.32 5.20 -14.59
C ARG A 102 -4.27 4.58 -15.63
N GLY A 103 -3.90 4.63 -16.91
CA GLY A 103 -4.53 3.82 -17.95
C GLY A 103 -4.44 2.32 -17.61
N PRO A 104 -5.21 1.46 -18.32
CA PRO A 104 -5.12 0.02 -18.15
C PRO A 104 -3.66 -0.43 -18.31
N PRO A 105 -3.14 -1.28 -17.41
CA PRO A 105 -1.78 -1.79 -17.57
C PRO A 105 -1.71 -2.58 -18.89
N PRO A 106 -0.65 -2.39 -19.69
CA PRO A 106 -0.49 -3.15 -20.92
C PRO A 106 -0.34 -4.64 -20.61
N ALA A 107 -0.80 -5.48 -21.52
CA ALA A 107 -0.60 -6.93 -21.40
C ALA A 107 0.91 -7.22 -21.40
N PHE A 108 1.36 -7.97 -20.39
CA PHE A 108 2.75 -8.36 -20.30
C PHE A 108 3.03 -9.53 -21.23
N ASP A 109 3.91 -9.31 -22.21
CA ASP A 109 4.34 -10.32 -23.16
C ASP A 109 5.71 -10.89 -22.73
N ARG A 110 5.68 -12.11 -22.20
CA ARG A 110 6.89 -12.85 -21.77
C ARG A 110 7.81 -13.22 -22.94
N THR A 111 7.31 -13.22 -24.18
CA THR A 111 8.14 -13.47 -25.37
C THR A 111 9.04 -12.28 -25.71
N ARG A 112 8.65 -11.07 -25.29
CA ARG A 112 9.41 -9.84 -25.53
C ARG A 112 10.35 -9.49 -24.39
N ARG A 113 10.01 -9.88 -23.15
CA ARG A 113 10.78 -9.55 -21.94
C ARG A 113 10.74 -10.68 -20.93
N ALA A 114 11.90 -11.03 -20.39
CA ALA A 114 12.01 -12.06 -19.36
C ALA A 114 11.55 -11.55 -17.99
N HIS A 115 11.72 -10.25 -17.72
CA HIS A 115 11.39 -9.64 -16.43
C HIS A 115 10.42 -8.47 -16.56
N VAL A 116 9.56 -8.31 -15.55
CA VAL A 116 8.59 -7.20 -15.47
C VAL A 116 9.27 -5.85 -15.23
N ILE A 117 10.37 -5.87 -14.48
CA ILE A 117 11.22 -4.70 -14.21
C ILE A 117 12.58 -4.96 -14.86
N GLU A 118 12.99 -4.08 -15.77
CA GLU A 118 14.32 -4.10 -16.39
C GLU A 118 14.88 -2.68 -16.34
N ASN A 119 16.16 -2.52 -16.01
CA ASN A 119 16.82 -1.21 -15.90
C ASN A 119 16.06 -0.19 -15.02
N CYS A 120 15.54 -0.64 -13.88
CA CYS A 120 14.72 0.18 -12.97
C CYS A 120 13.41 0.71 -13.59
N HIS A 121 12.94 0.16 -14.70
CA HIS A 121 11.66 0.51 -15.31
C HIS A 121 10.65 -0.63 -15.16
N CYS A 122 9.47 -0.34 -14.60
CA CYS A 122 8.39 -1.32 -14.49
C CYS A 122 7.46 -1.23 -15.70
N PHE A 123 7.46 -2.26 -16.55
CA PHE A 123 6.66 -2.26 -17.79
C PHE A 123 5.17 -2.52 -17.59
N LEU A 124 4.75 -3.06 -16.44
CA LEU A 124 3.32 -3.16 -16.10
C LEU A 124 2.77 -1.82 -15.60
N CYS A 125 3.52 -1.16 -14.71
CA CYS A 125 3.14 0.14 -14.17
C CYS A 125 3.45 1.30 -15.14
N GLN A 126 4.30 1.07 -16.13
CA GLN A 126 4.82 2.05 -17.10
C GLN A 126 5.43 3.26 -16.39
N VAL A 127 6.34 3.01 -15.45
CA VAL A 127 7.02 4.03 -14.65
C VAL A 127 8.37 3.52 -14.17
N ASP A 128 9.33 4.44 -14.02
CA ASP A 128 10.61 4.15 -13.38
C ASP A 128 10.43 3.98 -11.88
N VAL A 129 11.08 2.96 -11.32
CA VAL A 129 11.00 2.55 -9.91
C VAL A 129 12.40 2.49 -9.30
N GLY A 130 12.47 2.47 -7.97
CA GLY A 130 13.76 2.31 -7.28
C GLY A 130 14.47 0.98 -7.61
N SER A 131 15.79 0.94 -7.46
CA SER A 131 16.62 -0.26 -7.73
C SER A 131 16.30 -1.46 -6.83
N LYS A 132 15.66 -1.22 -5.69
CA LYS A 132 15.18 -2.27 -4.77
C LYS A 132 13.68 -2.53 -4.88
N SER A 133 12.96 -1.81 -5.72
CA SER A 133 11.51 -1.95 -5.88
C SER A 133 11.18 -3.25 -6.60
N LYS A 134 10.06 -3.86 -6.20
CA LYS A 134 9.52 -5.08 -6.80
C LYS A 134 8.09 -4.83 -7.24
N HIS A 135 7.67 -5.53 -8.29
CA HIS A 135 6.27 -5.57 -8.68
C HIS A 135 5.56 -6.63 -7.84
N CYS A 136 4.41 -6.28 -7.28
CA CYS A 136 3.54 -7.16 -6.52
C CYS A 136 2.23 -7.31 -7.27
#